data_AF-A0A3C0GIH9-F1
#
_entry.id   AF-A0A3C0GIH9-F1
#
_cell.length_a   1.000
_cell.length_b   1.000
_cell.length_c   1.000
_cell.angle_alpha   90.00
_cell.angle_beta   90.00
_cell.angle_gamma   90.00
#
_symmetry.space_group_name_H-M   'P 1'
#
loop_
_entity.id
_entity.type
_entity.pdbx_description
1 polymer ?
#
loop_
_entity_poly.entity_id
_entity_poly.type
_entity_poly.pdbx_seq_one_letter_code
_entity_poly.pdbx_strand_id
1 'polypeptide(L)'
;MKSDKTKRIAQNKRKRALKHFKRILNRYFIKGCRICGNTDVRVLEFDHIKGSKTKTDKTEGVMRLVRDGYAWKKIQKEIDKCEVLCRNCHKIRTYKQFNYWSDLKFECRE
;
A
#
# COMPACT_ATOMS: atom_id res chain seq x y z
N MET A 1 -31.10 13.93 2.84
CA MET A 1 -30.18 14.87 2.13
C MET A 1 -28.95 15.12 3.00
N LYS A 2 -27.70 14.97 2.49
CA LYS A 2 -26.49 15.29 3.28
C LYS A 2 -26.35 16.81 3.48
N SER A 3 -26.04 17.26 4.69
CA SER A 3 -25.83 18.67 5.00
C SER A 3 -24.63 19.25 4.24
N ASP A 4 -24.66 20.56 3.97
CA ASP A 4 -23.63 21.25 3.20
C ASP A 4 -22.24 21.17 3.86
N LYS A 5 -22.20 21.22 5.20
CA LYS A 5 -20.98 20.99 6.00
C LYS A 5 -20.36 19.61 5.73
N THR A 6 -21.17 18.56 5.69
CA THR A 6 -20.71 17.19 5.43
C THR A 6 -20.19 17.02 4.01
N LYS A 7 -20.81 17.68 3.03
CA LYS A 7 -20.32 17.71 1.63
C LYS A 7 -18.94 18.39 1.56
N ARG A 8 -18.76 19.53 2.23
CA ARG A 8 -17.48 20.27 2.24
C ARG A 8 -16.33 19.48 2.89
N ILE A 9 -16.60 18.78 3.99
CA ILE A 9 -15.61 17.91 4.64
C ILE A 9 -15.17 16.79 3.69
N ALA A 10 -16.12 16.12 3.02
CA ALA A 10 -15.81 15.04 2.08
C ALA A 10 -15.00 15.53 0.87
N GLN A 11 -15.32 16.71 0.33
CA GLN A 11 -14.56 17.34 -0.75
C GLN A 11 -13.11 17.64 -0.33
N ASN A 12 -12.91 18.23 0.85
CA ASN A 12 -11.58 18.52 1.37
C ASN A 12 -10.76 17.24 1.61
N LYS A 13 -11.41 16.19 2.12
CA LYS A 13 -10.79 14.86 2.25
C LYS A 13 -10.33 14.31 0.90
N ARG A 14 -11.18 14.37 -0.14
CA ARG A 14 -10.83 13.93 -1.51
C ARG A 14 -9.67 14.75 -2.09
N LYS A 15 -9.68 16.07 -1.92
CA LYS A 15 -8.58 16.95 -2.37
C LYS A 15 -7.24 16.57 -1.71
N ARG A 16 -7.24 16.30 -0.40
CA ARG A 16 -6.04 15.82 0.32
C ARG A 16 -5.58 14.46 -0.19
N ALA A 17 -6.50 13.50 -0.34
CA ALA A 17 -6.18 12.16 -0.85
C ALA A 17 -5.52 12.23 -2.24
N LEU A 18 -6.07 13.02 -3.18
CA LEU A 18 -5.50 13.23 -4.51
C LEU A 18 -4.10 13.86 -4.44
N LYS A 19 -3.89 14.86 -3.58
CA LYS A 19 -2.57 15.47 -3.36
C LYS A 19 -1.54 14.44 -2.86
N HIS A 20 -1.92 13.59 -1.92
CA HIS A 20 -1.04 12.54 -1.39
C HIS A 20 -0.78 11.44 -2.43
N PHE A 21 -1.80 11.05 -3.20
CA PHE A 21 -1.63 10.06 -4.26
C PHE A 21 -0.67 10.54 -5.35
N LYS A 22 -0.77 11.81 -5.79
CA LYS A 22 0.22 12.42 -6.71
C LYS A 22 1.65 12.37 -6.15
N ARG A 23 1.83 12.63 -4.85
CA ARG A 23 3.15 12.50 -4.19
C ARG A 23 3.65 11.06 -4.21
N ILE A 24 2.76 10.10 -4.00
CA ILE A 24 3.10 8.67 -4.02
C ILE A 24 3.57 8.26 -5.42
N LEU A 25 2.82 8.64 -6.45
CA LEU A 25 3.18 8.37 -7.84
C LEU A 25 4.58 8.89 -8.17
N ASN A 26 4.82 10.18 -7.92
CA ASN A 26 6.04 10.85 -8.36
C ASN A 26 7.29 10.51 -7.53
N ARG A 27 7.14 10.00 -6.30
CA ARG A 27 8.28 9.76 -5.39
C ARG A 27 8.61 8.28 -5.19
N TYR A 28 7.60 7.43 -5.26
CA TYR A 28 7.72 6.01 -4.90
C TYR A 28 7.39 5.13 -6.09
N PHE A 29 6.20 5.25 -6.67
CA PHE A 29 5.76 4.33 -7.73
C PHE A 29 6.50 4.54 -9.05
N ILE A 30 7.05 5.74 -9.31
CA ILE A 30 7.93 5.99 -10.45
C ILE A 30 9.15 5.05 -10.50
N LYS A 31 9.57 4.50 -9.35
CA LYS A 31 10.70 3.57 -9.25
C LYS A 31 10.34 2.14 -9.69
N GLY A 32 9.05 1.85 -9.90
CA GLY A 32 8.56 0.53 -10.23
C GLY A 32 8.63 -0.46 -9.08
N CYS A 33 8.26 -1.71 -9.38
CA CYS A 33 8.38 -2.84 -8.47
C CYS A 33 9.85 -3.13 -8.15
N ARG A 34 10.20 -3.21 -6.87
CA ARG A 34 11.56 -3.51 -6.43
C ARG A 34 12.09 -4.87 -6.90
N ILE A 35 11.21 -5.85 -7.12
CA ILE A 35 11.59 -7.22 -7.50
C ILE A 35 11.69 -7.39 -9.01
N CYS A 36 10.62 -7.05 -9.75
CA CYS A 36 10.54 -7.33 -11.20
C CYS A 36 10.61 -6.10 -12.10
N GLY A 37 10.75 -4.89 -11.53
CA GLY A 37 10.85 -3.65 -12.31
C GLY A 37 9.55 -3.17 -12.97
N ASN A 38 8.41 -3.86 -12.82
CA ASN A 38 7.13 -3.43 -13.39
C ASN A 38 6.82 -1.97 -12.97
N THR A 39 6.55 -1.12 -13.96
CA THR A 39 6.31 0.33 -13.79
C THR A 39 4.84 0.73 -13.90
N ASP A 40 3.92 -0.21 -14.18
CA ASP A 40 2.50 0.08 -14.24
C ASP A 40 1.97 0.40 -12.83
N VAL A 41 1.75 1.70 -12.60
CA VAL A 41 1.31 2.25 -11.32
C VAL A 41 -0.01 1.67 -10.82
N ARG A 42 -0.83 1.07 -11.70
CA ARG A 42 -2.11 0.44 -11.34
C ARG A 42 -1.91 -0.86 -10.56
N VAL A 43 -0.76 -1.53 -10.72
CA VAL A 43 -0.45 -2.79 -10.04
C VAL A 43 0.54 -2.65 -8.89
N LEU A 44 1.08 -1.45 -8.66
CA LEU A 44 2.03 -1.18 -7.59
C LEU A 44 1.35 -0.99 -6.23
N GLU A 45 1.96 -1.56 -5.20
CA GLU A 45 1.52 -1.52 -3.82
C GLU A 45 2.70 -1.28 -2.86
N PHE A 46 2.40 -0.72 -1.69
CA PHE A 46 3.35 -0.70 -0.59
C PHE A 46 3.24 -2.01 0.18
N ASP A 47 4.34 -2.75 0.22
CA ASP A 47 4.45 -4.00 0.97
C ASP A 47 5.41 -3.81 2.14
N HIS A 48 5.02 -4.27 3.33
CA HIS A 48 5.77 -4.03 4.55
C HIS A 48 7.01 -4.89 4.62
N ILE A 49 8.15 -4.29 4.98
CA ILE A 49 9.40 -5.02 5.17
C ILE A 49 9.27 -5.95 6.39
N LYS A 50 9.82 -7.17 6.31
CA LYS A 50 9.72 -8.14 7.41
C LYS A 50 10.29 -7.54 8.71
N GLY A 51 9.54 -7.69 9.81
CA GLY A 51 9.91 -7.13 11.11
C GLY A 51 9.58 -5.64 11.30
N SER A 52 9.08 -4.94 10.27
CA SER A 52 8.67 -3.53 10.40
C SER A 52 7.30 -3.34 11.07
N LYS A 53 6.58 -4.44 11.34
CA LYS A 53 5.31 -4.47 12.08
C LYS A 53 5.49 -5.03 13.47
N THR A 54 4.95 -4.34 14.46
CA THR A 54 4.70 -4.93 15.78
C THR A 54 3.34 -5.63 15.79
N LYS A 55 3.10 -6.57 16.72
CA LYS A 55 1.76 -7.17 16.93
C LYS A 55 0.66 -6.14 17.21
N THR A 56 1.03 -4.93 17.62
CA THR A 56 0.13 -3.81 17.95
C THR A 56 -0.09 -2.84 16.80
N ASP A 57 0.66 -2.95 15.69
CA ASP A 57 0.41 -2.20 14.46
C ASP A 57 -0.90 -2.73 13.84
N LYS A 58 -2.02 -2.10 14.20
CA LYS A 58 -3.29 -2.26 13.48
C LYS A 58 -3.00 -2.04 11.99
N THR A 59 -3.59 -2.88 11.15
CA THR A 59 -3.40 -3.05 9.69
C THR A 59 -3.65 -1.80 8.84
N GLU A 60 -2.99 -0.69 9.14
CA GLU A 60 -3.12 0.58 8.45
C GLU A 60 -2.21 0.60 7.22
N GLY A 61 -2.69 0.07 6.09
CA GLY A 61 -1.97 0.20 4.83
C GLY A 61 -1.84 1.67 4.41
N VAL A 62 -0.70 2.05 3.82
CA VAL A 62 -0.43 3.42 3.31
C VAL A 62 -1.62 4.01 2.53
N MET A 63 -2.23 3.20 1.66
CA MET A 63 -3.36 3.62 0.82
C MET A 63 -4.63 3.93 1.61
N ARG A 64 -4.84 3.31 2.78
CA ARG A 64 -5.92 3.66 3.70
C ARG A 64 -5.67 5.03 4.31
N LEU A 65 -4.47 5.31 4.81
CA LEU A 65 -4.11 6.62 5.36
C LEU A 65 -4.27 7.75 4.33
N VAL A 66 -3.91 7.48 3.07
CA VAL A 66 -4.09 8.40 1.93
C VAL A 66 -5.57 8.66 1.68
N ARG A 67 -6.38 7.60 1.53
CA ARG A 67 -7.83 7.70 1.30
C ARG A 67 -8.52 8.42 2.44
N ASP A 68 -8.06 8.21 3.67
CA ASP A 68 -8.61 8.85 4.85
C ASP A 68 -8.14 10.28 5.07
N GLY A 69 -7.17 10.75 4.27
CA GLY A 69 -6.73 12.13 4.25
C GLY A 69 -5.95 12.52 5.49
N TYR A 70 -5.20 11.57 6.08
CA TYR A 70 -4.30 11.81 7.20
C TYR A 70 -3.16 12.76 6.83
N ALA A 71 -2.52 13.36 7.84
CA ALA A 71 -1.36 14.23 7.64
C ALA A 71 -0.21 13.48 6.95
N TRP A 72 0.48 14.15 6.03
CA TRP A 72 1.59 13.57 5.26
C TRP A 72 2.67 12.95 6.15
N LYS A 73 3.00 13.58 7.29
CA LYS A 73 3.99 13.05 8.25
C LYS A 73 3.63 11.66 8.75
N LYS A 74 2.34 11.38 8.99
CA LYS A 74 1.88 10.04 9.40
C LYS A 74 1.94 9.04 8.25
N ILE A 75 1.56 9.46 7.05
CA ILE A 75 1.66 8.64 5.83
C ILE A 75 3.12 8.26 5.55
N GLN A 76 4.04 9.23 5.65
CA GLN A 76 5.45 9.03 5.40
C GLN A 76 6.07 8.03 6.39
N LYS A 77 5.78 8.16 7.68
CA LYS A 77 6.20 7.17 8.70
C LYS A 77 5.75 5.75 8.37
N GLU A 78 4.58 5.60 7.76
CA GLU A 78 4.09 4.28 7.34
C GLU A 78 4.79 3.80 6.07
N ILE A 79 5.04 4.69 5.11
CA ILE A 79 5.82 4.38 3.91
C ILE A 79 7.25 3.94 4.25
N ASP A 80 7.88 4.54 5.26
CA ASP A 80 9.24 4.22 5.69
C ASP A 80 9.38 2.77 6.19
N LYS A 81 8.25 2.10 6.52
CA LYS A 81 8.18 0.68 6.90
C LYS A 81 7.98 -0.26 5.71
N CYS A 82 7.86 0.27 4.50
CA CYS A 82 7.43 -0.44 3.30
C CYS A 82 8.45 -0.33 2.15
N GLU A 83 8.32 -1.26 1.21
CA GLU A 83 8.91 -1.18 -0.13
C GLU A 83 7.81 -1.23 -1.19
N VAL A 84 8.14 -0.83 -2.42
CA VAL A 84 7.18 -0.84 -3.55
C VAL A 84 7.31 -2.15 -4.30
N LEU A 85 6.21 -2.92 -4.37
CA LEU A 85 6.12 -4.16 -5.15
C LEU A 85 4.90 -4.12 -6.06
N CYS A 86 4.94 -4.85 -7.18
CA CYS A 86 3.71 -5.14 -7.92
C CYS A 86 2.90 -6.21 -7.18
N ARG A 87 1.58 -6.23 -7.43
CA ARG A 87 0.63 -7.16 -6.81
C ARG A 87 1.06 -8.62 -6.92
N ASN A 88 1.63 -9.03 -8.05
CA ASN A 88 2.09 -10.41 -8.26
C ASN A 88 3.29 -10.74 -7.35
N CYS A 89 4.34 -9.90 -7.36
CA CYS A 89 5.51 -10.10 -6.49
C CYS A 89 5.14 -10.05 -5.00
N HIS A 90 4.27 -9.11 -4.60
CA HIS A 90 3.74 -9.01 -3.24
C HIS A 90 3.01 -10.30 -2.82
N LYS A 91 2.14 -10.84 -3.68
CA LYS A 91 1.43 -12.09 -3.39
C LYS A 91 2.38 -13.28 -3.29
N ILE A 92 3.28 -13.47 -4.26
CA ILE A 92 4.27 -14.55 -4.21
C ILE A 92 5.08 -14.49 -2.91
N ARG A 93 5.51 -13.29 -2.50
CA ARG A 93 6.23 -13.08 -1.24
C ARG A 93 5.41 -13.47 -0.01
N THR A 94 4.16 -13.02 0.04
CA THR A 94 3.22 -13.36 1.12
C THR A 94 3.02 -14.87 1.22
N TYR A 95 2.81 -15.55 0.08
CA TYR A 95 2.67 -17.00 0.01
C TYR A 95 3.89 -17.74 0.57
N LYS A 96 5.10 -17.30 0.19
CA LYS A 96 6.36 -17.86 0.72
C LYS A 96 6.55 -17.58 2.21
N GLN A 97 6.20 -16.39 2.69
CA GLN A 97 6.44 -15.98 4.08
C GLN A 97 5.56 -16.74 5.09
N PHE A 98 4.31 -16.97 4.76
CA PHE A 98 3.33 -17.56 5.68
C PHE A 98 3.05 -19.04 5.39
N ASN A 99 3.79 -19.64 4.45
CA ASN A 99 3.66 -21.03 4.04
C ASN A 99 2.20 -21.44 3.76
N TYR A 100 1.45 -20.58 3.09
CA TYR A 100 0.01 -20.76 2.83
C TYR A 100 -0.33 -22.04 2.04
N TRP A 101 0.65 -22.68 1.40
CA TRP A 101 0.48 -23.90 0.60
C TRP A 101 1.08 -25.12 1.32
N SER A 102 1.16 -25.09 2.65
CA SER A 102 1.67 -26.21 3.46
C SER A 102 0.97 -27.53 3.14
N ASP A 103 -0.33 -27.45 2.82
CA ASP A 103 -1.19 -28.61 2.59
C ASP A 103 -1.22 -29.02 1.11
N LEU A 104 -0.86 -28.10 0.21
CA LEU A 104 -0.66 -28.37 -1.22
C LEU A 104 0.78 -28.86 -1.43
N LYS A 105 1.04 -30.11 -1.02
CA LYS A 105 2.28 -30.79 -1.37
C LYS A 105 2.33 -31.00 -2.90
N PHE A 106 3.00 -30.08 -3.59
CA PHE A 106 3.64 -30.28 -4.90
C PHE A 106 2.76 -30.86 -6.03
N GLU A 107 2.06 -29.99 -6.76
CA GLU A 107 1.79 -30.25 -8.20
C GLU A 107 2.11 -29.05 -9.10
N CYS A 108 2.31 -27.86 -8.55
CA CYS A 108 2.65 -26.67 -9.34
C CYS A 108 4.06 -26.18 -9.01
N ARG A 109 5.08 -26.91 -9.46
CA ARG A 109 6.44 -26.36 -9.63
C ARG A 109 6.88 -26.60 -11.07
N GLU A 110 6.56 -25.65 -11.94
CA GLU A 110 7.33 -25.34 -13.15
C GLU A 110 7.67 -23.85 -13.10
#